data_AF-A0A7S4T3L2-F1
#
_entry.id   AF-A0A7S4T3L2-F1
#
_cell.length_a   1.000
_cell.length_b   1.000
_cell.length_c   1.000
_cell.angle_alpha   90.00
_cell.angle_beta   90.00
_cell.angle_gamma   90.00
#
_symmetry.space_group_name_H-M   'P 1'
#
loop_
_entity.id
_entity.type
_entity.pdbx_description
1 polymer ?
#
loop_
_entity_poly.entity_id
_entity_poly.type
_entity_poly.pdbx_seq_one_letter_code
_entity_poly.pdbx_strand_id
1 'polypeptide(L)'
;GVAETSGPASPHGQEGREGAPTVRPDGSRREAARLPAAADGLGEESALPPSYPAAPRPKDMSQTEPDDVSNNEFGESEVPHRKEPEEPKLRSVASRSASALRQRRSYVPSSYITSRRTSVLSQQPSMESPTRRAMKRRVDGVLKSRHCETGIAAITLFNFALMYMDADAEAAGEEPARWRTVGMALCYGTVVIEFAARAFVAGRRVLESRWHQLDVLVLFSGFVEFALQMVSLDSRGVGILSVLRCLRLLRLARIARHLGQMRELNRLLEMTGSCARTLFWAFLLMGFLMTSWAILAVEVVRPCVVELAQSHGLWADCERCRRAFNSVFEANLTLFQTIVSGDSWGAVALPVIEFRPWTAAIFMGSLLTIVFGVLNLTTAVVVDTFAEARAKDILRRGNEMESEER
;
A
#
# COMPACT_ATOMS: atom_id res chain seq x y z
N GLY A 1 -11.96 17.74 -69.91
CA GLY A 1 -10.75 18.38 -70.44
C GLY A 1 -10.70 19.79 -69.92
N VAL A 2 -9.49 20.23 -69.57
CA VAL A 2 -9.06 21.60 -69.25
C VAL A 2 -9.43 22.13 -67.87
N ALA A 3 -8.37 22.36 -67.10
CA ALA A 3 -8.27 23.28 -65.97
C ALA A 3 -7.64 24.59 -66.46
N GLU A 4 -8.02 25.73 -65.86
CA GLU A 4 -7.27 27.00 -65.83
C GLU A 4 -7.83 27.75 -64.60
N THR A 5 -7.15 27.89 -63.45
CA THR A 5 -5.93 28.64 -63.06
C THR A 5 -5.92 30.14 -63.36
N SER A 6 -5.52 30.90 -62.33
CA SER A 6 -5.17 32.33 -62.21
C SER A 6 -6.31 33.22 -61.71
N GLY A 7 -6.15 34.07 -60.70
CA GLY A 7 -4.97 34.69 -60.13
C GLY A 7 -5.33 36.12 -59.66
N PRO A 8 -4.52 36.80 -58.85
CA PRO A 8 -4.95 37.49 -57.63
C PRO A 8 -4.83 39.02 -57.67
N ALA A 9 -5.45 39.75 -56.73
CA ALA A 9 -4.98 41.07 -56.27
C ALA A 9 -5.70 41.56 -54.99
N SER A 10 -4.90 41.93 -53.99
CA SER A 10 -5.17 42.93 -52.92
C SER A 10 -4.31 44.19 -53.27
N PRO A 11 -4.34 45.39 -52.63
CA PRO A 11 -4.78 45.76 -51.26
C PRO A 11 -5.34 47.22 -51.07
N HIS A 12 -5.47 47.67 -49.81
CA HIS A 12 -5.85 49.02 -49.26
C HIS A 12 -7.35 49.37 -49.34
N GLY A 13 -8.03 49.98 -48.35
CA GLY A 13 -7.76 50.58 -47.04
C GLY A 13 -9.00 51.43 -46.65
N GLN A 14 -9.21 51.73 -45.35
CA GLN A 14 -10.27 52.60 -44.76
C GLN A 14 -11.72 52.08 -44.90
N GLU A 15 -12.72 52.34 -44.04
CA GLU A 15 -12.97 53.12 -42.83
C GLU A 15 -14.37 52.69 -42.32
N GLY A 16 -14.71 52.91 -41.05
CA GLY A 16 -16.11 52.88 -40.59
C GLY A 16 -16.37 52.08 -39.32
N ARG A 17 -16.27 52.75 -38.18
CA ARG A 17 -16.40 52.26 -36.81
C ARG A 17 -17.44 53.14 -36.10
N GLU A 18 -18.56 52.58 -35.66
CA GLU A 18 -19.49 53.13 -34.66
C GLU A 18 -20.17 51.93 -33.99
N GLY A 19 -20.37 51.79 -32.68
CA GLY A 19 -20.04 52.59 -31.52
C GLY A 19 -20.55 51.83 -30.29
N ALA A 20 -19.69 51.62 -29.29
CA ALA A 20 -20.04 51.16 -27.95
C ALA A 20 -19.89 52.35 -26.99
N PRO A 21 -20.72 52.48 -25.93
CA PRO A 21 -20.49 53.52 -24.93
C PRO A 21 -19.56 52.99 -23.82
N THR A 22 -18.54 53.78 -23.54
CA THR A 22 -17.64 53.72 -22.38
C THR A 22 -18.02 54.86 -21.45
N VAL A 23 -18.04 54.62 -20.12
CA VAL A 23 -18.06 55.69 -19.12
C VAL A 23 -16.84 55.53 -18.21
N ARG A 24 -16.14 56.65 -18.05
CA ARG A 24 -14.80 56.85 -17.46
C ARG A 24 -14.81 56.95 -15.92
N PRO A 25 -13.61 56.93 -15.30
CA PRO A 25 -13.42 56.80 -13.85
C PRO A 25 -13.11 58.14 -13.16
N ASP A 26 -13.40 58.17 -11.85
CA ASP A 26 -12.85 59.08 -10.83
C ASP A 26 -12.92 58.26 -9.52
N GLY A 27 -11.99 58.18 -8.59
CA GLY A 27 -10.98 59.13 -8.14
C GLY A 27 -11.10 59.23 -6.61
N SER A 28 -10.12 58.68 -5.90
CA SER A 28 -9.83 58.84 -4.46
C SER A 28 -10.26 57.74 -3.47
N ARG A 29 -9.35 57.59 -2.48
CA ARG A 29 -9.39 56.87 -1.20
C ARG A 29 -9.12 55.37 -1.16
N ARG A 30 -7.82 55.10 -0.91
CA ARG A 30 -7.30 53.97 -0.14
C ARG A 30 -8.05 53.85 1.19
N GLU A 31 -8.68 52.70 1.44
CA GLU A 31 -9.10 52.30 2.77
C GLU A 31 -8.68 50.84 3.00
N ALA A 32 -7.74 50.70 3.93
CA ALA A 32 -7.25 49.42 4.42
C ALA A 32 -8.35 48.79 5.26
N ALA A 33 -8.72 47.54 4.95
CA ALA A 33 -9.54 46.72 5.84
C ALA A 33 -8.70 46.35 7.08
N ARG A 34 -8.69 47.27 8.05
CA ARG A 34 -8.32 47.01 9.44
C ARG A 34 -9.51 46.37 10.14
N LEU A 35 -9.19 45.34 10.91
CA LEU A 35 -9.93 44.82 12.06
C LEU A 35 -10.68 45.93 12.82
N PRO A 36 -11.94 45.71 13.25
CA PRO A 36 -12.54 46.58 14.25
C PRO A 36 -12.09 46.14 15.65
N ALA A 37 -11.40 47.03 16.34
CA ALA A 37 -11.20 47.03 17.77
C ALA A 37 -11.75 48.34 18.35
N ALA A 38 -12.74 48.25 19.24
CA ALA A 38 -13.09 49.17 20.33
C ALA A 38 -14.21 48.49 21.15
N ALA A 39 -14.00 48.03 22.39
CA ALA A 39 -13.85 48.80 23.64
C ALA A 39 -15.13 49.61 23.94
N ASP A 40 -15.85 49.52 25.07
CA ASP A 40 -15.52 49.11 26.44
C ASP A 40 -16.79 48.68 27.21
N GLY A 41 -16.64 47.86 28.27
CA GLY A 41 -17.71 47.62 29.25
C GLY A 41 -17.55 46.43 30.21
N LEU A 42 -16.47 46.42 31.00
CA LEU A 42 -16.33 45.87 32.38
C LEU A 42 -17.06 44.58 32.80
N GLY A 43 -16.28 43.55 33.16
CA GLY A 43 -16.72 42.45 34.04
C GLY A 43 -15.85 41.20 33.91
N GLU A 44 -14.94 40.99 34.86
CA GLU A 44 -14.15 39.76 35.06
C GLU A 44 -15.04 38.52 35.18
N GLU A 45 -14.76 37.45 34.40
CA GLU A 45 -14.82 36.05 34.87
C GLU A 45 -14.28 35.08 33.81
N SER A 46 -13.20 34.37 34.15
CA SER A 46 -12.58 33.32 33.34
C SER A 46 -13.29 31.97 33.58
N ALA A 47 -13.99 31.44 32.59
CA ALA A 47 -14.56 30.09 32.65
C ALA A 47 -13.67 29.07 31.91
N LEU A 48 -12.93 28.28 32.69
CA LEU A 48 -12.31 27.02 32.25
C LEU A 48 -13.36 25.93 32.02
N PRO A 49 -13.13 24.93 31.16
CA PRO A 49 -13.98 23.74 31.06
C PRO A 49 -13.85 22.85 32.32
N PRO A 50 -14.90 22.11 32.71
CA PRO A 50 -14.96 21.46 34.02
C PRO A 50 -13.99 20.28 34.15
N SER A 51 -13.14 20.38 35.16
CA SER A 51 -12.27 19.33 35.69
C SER A 51 -13.07 18.26 36.44
N TYR A 52 -12.85 16.99 36.11
CA TYR A 52 -13.34 15.83 36.86
C TYR A 52 -12.82 15.85 38.32
N PRO A 53 -13.63 15.48 39.33
CA PRO A 53 -13.21 15.50 40.72
C PRO A 53 -12.25 14.34 41.05
N ALA A 54 -11.15 14.68 41.72
CA ALA A 54 -10.15 13.75 42.23
C ALA A 54 -10.68 12.95 43.44
N ALA A 55 -10.35 11.66 43.47
CA ALA A 55 -10.70 10.73 44.53
C ALA A 55 -9.97 11.04 45.86
N PRO A 56 -10.60 10.80 47.03
CA PRO A 56 -9.99 11.05 48.34
C PRO A 56 -9.00 9.92 48.73
N ARG A 57 -7.86 10.30 49.33
CA ARG A 57 -6.92 9.36 49.97
C ARG A 57 -7.37 9.02 51.39
N PRO A 58 -7.29 7.75 51.84
CA PRO A 58 -7.43 7.43 53.25
C PRO A 58 -6.08 7.55 53.99
N LYS A 59 -6.19 8.00 55.24
CA LYS A 59 -5.12 8.11 56.25
C LYS A 59 -4.81 6.76 56.90
N ASP A 60 -3.63 6.70 57.49
CA ASP A 60 -3.07 5.64 58.34
C ASP A 60 -4.03 5.11 59.41
N MET A 61 -3.94 3.81 59.74
CA MET A 61 -3.20 3.30 60.91
C MET A 61 -3.76 1.94 61.40
N SER A 62 -2.83 1.03 61.69
CA SER A 62 -2.85 0.00 62.76
C SER A 62 -3.79 -1.22 62.73
N GLN A 63 -3.12 -2.38 62.81
CA GLN A 63 -3.25 -3.43 63.85
C GLN A 63 -4.10 -4.69 63.58
N THR A 64 -3.35 -5.81 63.52
CA THR A 64 -3.57 -7.15 64.13
C THR A 64 -4.80 -7.99 63.76
N GLU A 65 -4.52 -9.17 63.18
CA GLU A 65 -4.88 -10.55 63.61
C GLU A 65 -5.99 -10.77 64.67
N PRO A 66 -6.61 -11.98 64.81
CA PRO A 66 -6.40 -13.26 64.09
C PRO A 66 -7.68 -14.12 63.84
N ASP A 67 -7.46 -15.31 63.27
CA ASP A 67 -8.08 -16.64 63.53
C ASP A 67 -9.61 -16.92 63.41
N ASP A 68 -9.85 -17.97 62.61
CA ASP A 68 -10.59 -19.20 62.93
C ASP A 68 -12.13 -19.35 62.82
N VAL A 69 -12.45 -20.49 62.18
CA VAL A 69 -13.43 -21.52 62.57
C VAL A 69 -14.84 -21.59 61.94
N SER A 70 -15.06 -22.78 61.35
CA SER A 70 -16.30 -23.57 61.18
C SER A 70 -17.35 -23.12 60.17
N ASN A 71 -17.62 -23.90 59.11
CA ASN A 71 -18.32 -25.21 59.01
C ASN A 71 -19.85 -25.13 59.12
N ASN A 72 -20.55 -25.34 57.98
CA ASN A 72 -21.40 -26.51 57.66
C ASN A 72 -22.35 -26.15 56.50
N GLU A 73 -22.27 -26.82 55.35
CA GLU A 73 -23.02 -28.05 54.95
C GLU A 73 -24.53 -27.79 54.84
N PHE A 74 -25.24 -28.02 53.73
CA PHE A 74 -25.38 -29.29 52.99
C PHE A 74 -26.06 -29.03 51.61
N GLY A 75 -25.76 -29.84 50.58
CA GLY A 75 -26.64 -30.01 49.41
C GLY A 75 -25.98 -30.27 48.06
N GLU A 76 -25.65 -31.53 47.79
CA GLU A 76 -25.02 -32.10 46.58
C GLU A 76 -25.88 -32.11 45.30
N SER A 77 -25.20 -32.14 44.14
CA SER A 77 -25.32 -33.11 43.01
C SER A 77 -24.59 -32.55 41.76
N GLU A 78 -23.85 -33.26 40.90
CA GLU A 78 -23.13 -34.54 40.85
C GLU A 78 -22.35 -34.51 39.50
N VAL A 79 -21.11 -35.05 39.42
CA VAL A 79 -20.27 -35.17 38.20
C VAL A 79 -19.69 -36.59 38.15
N PRO A 80 -19.56 -37.26 36.99
CA PRO A 80 -18.88 -38.55 36.93
C PRO A 80 -17.39 -38.47 36.54
N HIS A 81 -16.59 -39.25 37.28
CA HIS A 81 -15.14 -39.51 37.26
C HIS A 81 -14.58 -40.29 36.03
N ARG A 82 -13.24 -40.25 35.82
CA ARG A 82 -12.27 -41.39 35.94
C ARG A 82 -10.80 -41.01 35.57
N LYS A 83 -9.88 -40.90 36.54
CA LYS A 83 -8.72 -41.76 36.95
C LYS A 83 -7.50 -41.91 36.00
N GLU A 84 -6.35 -41.44 36.47
CA GLU A 84 -4.97 -41.82 36.07
C GLU A 84 -4.52 -43.16 36.69
N PRO A 85 -3.44 -43.78 36.16
CA PRO A 85 -2.44 -44.37 37.05
C PRO A 85 -0.94 -44.30 36.59
N GLU A 86 -0.09 -44.04 37.59
CA GLU A 86 1.28 -44.50 37.95
C GLU A 86 2.36 -44.96 36.92
N GLU A 87 3.60 -44.48 37.16
CA GLU A 87 4.88 -44.98 36.62
C GLU A 87 5.46 -46.18 37.40
N PRO A 88 6.31 -47.02 36.76
CA PRO A 88 7.51 -47.50 37.46
C PRO A 88 8.83 -47.69 36.63
N LYS A 89 9.92 -47.19 37.23
CA LYS A 89 11.34 -47.67 37.39
C LYS A 89 12.10 -48.49 36.30
N LEU A 90 13.34 -48.02 36.06
CA LEU A 90 14.49 -48.66 35.36
C LEU A 90 14.96 -50.01 35.98
N ARG A 91 15.27 -51.02 35.14
CA ARG A 91 16.62 -51.64 35.00
C ARG A 91 16.69 -52.81 33.98
N SER A 92 17.82 -52.84 33.28
CA SER A 92 18.55 -53.97 32.68
C SER A 92 17.86 -54.90 31.66
N VAL A 93 18.27 -54.82 30.39
CA VAL A 93 18.65 -56.00 29.57
C VAL A 93 19.71 -55.57 28.54
N ALA A 94 20.98 -55.68 28.90
CA ALA A 94 22.04 -55.97 27.95
C ALA A 94 22.07 -57.49 27.77
N SER A 95 21.55 -57.99 26.65
CA SER A 95 21.94 -59.25 26.00
C SER A 95 20.88 -59.67 24.99
N ARG A 96 21.18 -59.45 23.71
CA ARG A 96 20.99 -60.40 22.59
C ARG A 96 21.17 -59.63 21.28
N SER A 97 22.44 -59.35 21.04
CA SER A 97 22.99 -59.35 19.69
C SER A 97 22.63 -60.68 18.99
N ALA A 98 22.59 -60.62 17.66
CA ALA A 98 22.66 -61.74 16.73
C ALA A 98 21.34 -62.37 16.24
N SER A 99 20.52 -61.60 15.53
CA SER A 99 19.66 -62.15 14.46
C SER A 99 18.93 -61.09 13.62
N ALA A 100 19.65 -60.12 13.03
CA ALA A 100 19.10 -59.35 11.88
C ALA A 100 20.16 -58.70 10.98
N LEU A 101 21.44 -59.07 11.09
CA LEU A 101 22.49 -58.66 10.14
C LEU A 101 22.46 -59.56 8.90
N ARG A 102 21.38 -59.46 8.11
CA ARG A 102 21.30 -60.08 6.77
C ARG A 102 20.19 -59.44 5.93
N GLN A 103 20.41 -58.19 5.54
CA GLN A 103 19.92 -57.54 4.31
C GLN A 103 19.89 -56.02 4.51
N ARG A 104 21.03 -55.37 4.28
CA ARG A 104 21.01 -54.01 3.75
C ARG A 104 22.11 -53.88 2.73
N ARG A 105 21.73 -54.19 1.49
CA ARG A 105 22.44 -53.86 0.27
C ARG A 105 22.77 -52.38 0.34
N SER A 106 24.05 -52.04 0.37
CA SER A 106 24.54 -50.65 0.36
C SER A 106 24.12 -49.98 -0.94
N TYR A 107 22.93 -49.38 -0.94
CA TYR A 107 22.55 -48.37 -1.91
C TYR A 107 23.18 -47.07 -1.46
N VAL A 108 24.38 -46.80 -1.98
CA VAL A 108 25.03 -45.49 -1.86
C VAL A 108 24.26 -44.55 -2.80
N PRO A 109 23.63 -43.47 -2.31
CA PRO A 109 23.01 -42.50 -3.20
C PRO A 109 24.10 -41.88 -4.09
N SER A 110 23.92 -42.00 -5.40
CA SER A 110 24.74 -41.37 -6.45
C SER A 110 24.55 -39.85 -6.50
N SER A 111 24.55 -39.19 -5.35
CA SER A 111 24.44 -37.74 -5.19
C SER A 111 25.68 -37.12 -4.54
N TYR A 112 26.53 -37.92 -3.89
CA TYR A 112 27.75 -37.44 -3.25
C TYR A 112 28.99 -37.42 -4.16
N ILE A 113 28.98 -38.15 -5.28
CA ILE A 113 30.11 -38.15 -6.24
C ILE A 113 29.97 -37.00 -7.26
N THR A 114 28.77 -36.44 -7.44
CA THR A 114 28.56 -35.29 -8.33
C THR A 114 29.01 -33.95 -7.70
N SER A 115 29.03 -33.85 -6.37
CA SER A 115 29.41 -32.62 -5.66
C SER A 115 30.90 -32.29 -5.73
N ARG A 116 31.79 -33.30 -5.85
CA ARG A 116 33.23 -33.08 -6.02
C ARG A 116 33.69 -32.87 -7.46
N ARG A 117 32.83 -33.15 -8.46
CA ARG A 117 33.14 -32.85 -9.87
C ARG A 117 32.65 -31.45 -10.28
N THR A 118 31.58 -30.92 -9.68
CA THR A 118 31.10 -29.55 -9.93
C THR A 118 31.94 -28.44 -9.28
N SER A 119 32.70 -28.75 -8.23
CA SER A 119 33.67 -27.81 -7.66
C SER A 119 34.95 -27.68 -8.50
N VAL A 120 35.26 -28.66 -9.36
CA VAL A 120 36.43 -28.63 -10.25
C VAL A 120 36.07 -28.10 -11.66
N LEU A 121 34.81 -28.22 -12.09
CA LEU A 121 34.39 -27.76 -13.43
C LEU A 121 33.91 -26.30 -13.50
N SER A 122 33.80 -25.58 -12.37
CA SER A 122 33.41 -24.15 -12.35
C SER A 122 34.58 -23.18 -12.16
N GLN A 123 35.80 -23.68 -11.97
CA GLN A 123 37.02 -22.89 -12.17
C GLN A 123 37.46 -22.96 -13.63
N GLN A 124 36.62 -22.50 -14.55
CA GLN A 124 37.20 -21.81 -15.69
C GLN A 124 37.55 -20.41 -15.19
N PRO A 125 38.84 -20.07 -15.00
CA PRO A 125 39.19 -18.69 -14.80
C PRO A 125 38.76 -17.96 -16.06
N SER A 126 37.71 -17.15 -15.98
CA SER A 126 37.46 -16.15 -17.01
C SER A 126 38.80 -15.46 -17.27
N MET A 127 39.23 -15.42 -18.53
CA MET A 127 40.42 -14.68 -18.98
C MET A 127 40.19 -13.17 -18.80
N GLU A 128 39.92 -12.74 -17.58
CA GLU A 128 39.88 -11.35 -17.18
C GLU A 128 41.27 -10.98 -16.67
N SER A 129 41.86 -9.97 -17.30
CA SER A 129 43.17 -9.45 -16.93
C SER A 129 43.25 -9.13 -15.43
N PRO A 130 44.42 -9.33 -14.79
CA PRO A 130 44.59 -9.05 -13.37
C PRO A 130 44.28 -7.59 -13.02
N THR A 131 44.54 -6.65 -13.94
CA THR A 131 44.17 -5.24 -13.84
C THR A 131 42.66 -5.03 -13.77
N ARG A 132 41.88 -5.72 -14.61
CA ARG A 132 40.41 -5.64 -14.60
C ARG A 132 39.80 -6.21 -13.32
N ARG A 133 40.37 -7.29 -12.78
CA ARG A 133 39.96 -7.87 -11.50
C ARG A 133 40.24 -6.92 -10.33
N ALA A 134 41.42 -6.28 -10.31
CA ALA A 134 41.77 -5.28 -9.31
C ALA A 134 40.84 -4.06 -9.37
N MET A 135 40.52 -3.60 -10.58
CA MET A 135 39.58 -2.48 -10.80
C MET A 135 38.17 -2.83 -10.32
N LYS A 136 37.64 -4.01 -10.67
CA LYS A 136 36.33 -4.47 -10.18
C LYS A 136 36.26 -4.52 -8.66
N ARG A 137 37.31 -5.00 -7.99
CA ARG A 137 37.37 -5.02 -6.52
C ARG A 137 37.36 -3.63 -5.91
N ARG A 138 38.07 -2.67 -6.51
CA ARG A 138 38.05 -1.26 -6.06
C ARG A 138 36.66 -0.64 -6.23
N VAL A 139 36.03 -0.83 -7.40
CA VAL A 139 34.67 -0.32 -7.66
C VAL A 139 33.65 -0.96 -6.71
N ASP A 140 33.73 -2.27 -6.47
CA ASP A 140 32.88 -2.98 -5.50
C ASP A 140 33.08 -2.43 -4.07
N GLY A 141 34.32 -2.14 -3.67
CA GLY A 141 34.63 -1.54 -2.38
C GLY A 141 34.06 -0.12 -2.22
N VAL A 142 34.08 0.69 -3.27
CA VAL A 142 33.47 2.03 -3.27
C VAL A 142 31.95 1.93 -3.21
N LEU A 143 31.33 1.08 -4.02
CA LEU A 143 29.87 0.92 -4.06
C LEU A 143 29.27 0.40 -2.74
N LYS A 144 30.01 -0.42 -2.00
CA LYS A 144 29.62 -0.94 -0.68
C LYS A 144 30.02 -0.02 0.48
N SER A 145 30.67 1.11 0.21
CA SER A 145 31.03 2.05 1.26
C SER A 145 29.77 2.73 1.80
N ARG A 146 29.67 2.86 3.14
CA ARG A 146 28.52 3.51 3.79
C ARG A 146 28.23 4.90 3.23
N HIS A 147 29.28 5.68 2.97
CA HIS A 147 29.15 7.02 2.39
C HIS A 147 28.54 7.01 0.98
N CYS A 148 28.93 6.04 0.14
CA CYS A 148 28.36 5.90 -1.20
C CYS A 148 26.89 5.46 -1.12
N GLU A 149 26.56 4.50 -0.26
CA GLU A 149 25.18 4.04 -0.06
C GLU A 149 24.26 5.16 0.47
N THR A 150 24.70 5.91 1.49
CA THR A 150 23.96 7.06 2.01
C THR A 150 23.81 8.16 0.96
N GLY A 151 24.85 8.43 0.16
CA GLY A 151 24.79 9.41 -0.92
C GLY A 151 23.79 9.04 -2.01
N ILE A 152 23.78 7.78 -2.45
CA ILE A 152 22.81 7.26 -3.42
C ILE A 152 21.38 7.36 -2.88
N ALA A 153 21.17 7.00 -1.61
CA ALA A 153 19.87 7.10 -0.97
C ALA A 153 19.39 8.57 -0.91
N ALA A 154 20.28 9.50 -0.56
CA ALA A 154 19.98 10.94 -0.53
C ALA A 154 19.60 11.48 -1.92
N ILE A 155 20.33 11.09 -2.97
CA ILE A 155 20.01 11.50 -4.35
C ILE A 155 18.66 10.91 -4.79
N THR A 156 18.38 9.66 -4.44
CA THR A 156 17.09 9.02 -4.75
C THR A 156 15.94 9.75 -4.06
N LEU A 157 16.13 10.17 -2.80
CA LEU A 157 15.14 10.95 -2.05
C LEU A 157 14.96 12.36 -2.65
N PHE A 158 16.05 13.00 -3.08
CA PHE A 158 15.98 14.28 -3.77
C PHE A 158 15.26 14.17 -5.11
N ASN A 159 15.50 13.11 -5.88
CA ASN A 159 14.77 12.84 -7.12
C ASN A 159 13.26 12.67 -6.87
N PHE A 160 12.89 12.00 -5.77
CA PHE A 160 11.49 11.90 -5.37
C PHE A 160 10.86 13.26 -5.03
N ALA A 161 11.56 14.12 -4.30
CA ALA A 161 11.08 15.46 -4.00
C ALA A 161 10.86 16.27 -5.29
N LEU A 162 11.77 16.17 -6.27
CA LEU A 162 11.58 16.79 -7.58
C LEU A 162 10.37 16.20 -8.32
N MET A 163 10.15 14.88 -8.27
CA MET A 163 8.98 14.23 -8.88
C MET A 163 7.66 14.66 -8.25
N TYR A 164 7.65 14.84 -6.93
CA TYR A 164 6.50 15.38 -6.21
C TYR A 164 6.18 16.81 -6.67
N MET A 165 7.18 17.70 -6.71
CA MET A 165 6.99 19.07 -7.18
C MET A 165 6.56 19.14 -8.65
N ASP A 166 7.07 18.22 -9.49
CA ASP A 166 6.69 18.12 -10.90
C ASP A 166 5.22 17.70 -11.05
N ALA A 167 4.74 16.76 -10.23
CA ALA A 167 3.35 16.34 -10.24
C ALA A 167 2.39 17.46 -9.80
N ASP A 168 2.74 18.21 -8.75
CA ASP A 168 1.92 19.34 -8.29
C ASP A 168 1.91 20.49 -9.32
N ALA A 169 3.06 20.81 -9.92
CA ALA A 169 3.16 21.83 -10.96
C ALA A 169 2.36 21.45 -12.22
N GLU A 170 2.44 20.18 -12.66
CA GLU A 170 1.65 19.67 -13.79
C GLU A 170 0.15 19.75 -13.50
N ALA A 171 -0.28 19.43 -12.28
CA ALA A 171 -1.68 19.56 -11.86
C ALA A 171 -2.16 21.02 -11.83
N ALA A 172 -1.27 21.95 -11.49
CA ALA A 172 -1.54 23.40 -11.53
C ALA A 172 -1.48 23.99 -12.95
N GLY A 173 -1.07 23.22 -13.96
CA GLY A 173 -0.88 23.71 -15.33
C GLY A 173 0.36 24.59 -15.50
N GLU A 174 1.33 24.50 -14.58
CA GLU A 174 2.58 25.25 -14.64
C GLU A 174 3.61 24.54 -15.52
N GLU A 175 4.32 25.31 -16.35
CA GLU A 175 5.45 24.82 -17.13
C GLU A 175 6.64 24.41 -16.21
N PRO A 176 7.35 23.32 -16.52
CA PRO A 176 8.47 22.86 -15.71
C PRO A 176 9.61 23.88 -15.69
N ALA A 177 9.93 24.39 -14.51
CA ALA A 177 11.06 25.29 -14.32
C ALA A 177 12.39 24.61 -14.73
N ARG A 178 13.24 25.31 -15.46
CA ARG A 178 14.50 24.75 -16.02
C ARG A 178 15.38 24.05 -14.98
N TRP A 179 15.47 24.60 -13.77
CA TRP A 179 16.28 24.01 -12.70
C TRP A 179 15.73 22.64 -12.24
N ARG A 180 14.39 22.42 -12.29
CA ARG A 180 13.77 21.13 -11.98
C ARG A 180 14.12 20.11 -13.06
N THR A 181 14.00 20.49 -14.33
CA THR A 181 14.36 19.64 -15.48
C THR A 181 15.83 19.23 -15.43
N VAL A 182 16.73 20.19 -15.17
CA VAL A 182 18.16 19.92 -15.02
C VAL A 182 18.43 19.04 -13.79
N GLY A 183 17.79 19.32 -12.65
CA GLY A 183 17.90 18.51 -11.44
C GLY A 183 17.48 17.06 -11.65
N MET A 184 16.37 16.83 -12.35
CA MET A 184 15.90 15.50 -12.74
C MET A 184 16.88 14.76 -13.65
N ALA A 185 17.42 15.46 -14.66
CA ALA A 185 18.40 14.90 -15.58
C ALA A 185 19.69 14.48 -14.85
N LEU A 186 20.18 15.32 -13.92
CA LEU A 186 21.34 15.00 -13.08
C LEU A 186 21.07 13.78 -12.20
N CYS A 187 19.92 13.73 -11.53
CA CYS A 187 19.54 12.56 -10.72
C CYS A 187 19.48 11.28 -11.58
N TYR A 188 18.85 11.33 -12.75
CA TYR A 188 18.79 10.19 -13.65
C TYR A 188 20.20 9.75 -14.10
N GLY A 189 21.07 10.69 -14.44
CA GLY A 189 22.47 10.42 -14.79
C GLY A 189 23.23 9.70 -13.67
N THR A 190 23.07 10.13 -12.41
CA THR A 190 23.73 9.45 -11.27
C THR A 190 23.29 7.99 -11.13
N VAL A 191 22.00 7.70 -11.33
CA VAL A 191 21.47 6.33 -11.32
C VAL A 191 22.04 5.50 -12.47
N VAL A 192 22.12 6.07 -13.68
CA VAL A 192 22.73 5.37 -14.83
C VAL A 192 24.17 4.98 -14.52
N ILE A 193 24.94 5.90 -13.92
CA ILE A 193 26.33 5.67 -13.52
C ILE A 193 26.41 4.58 -12.43
N GLU A 194 25.57 4.66 -11.39
CA GLU A 194 25.49 3.67 -10.32
C GLU A 194 25.18 2.27 -10.87
N PHE A 195 24.19 2.16 -11.75
CA PHE A 195 23.82 0.90 -12.38
C PHE A 195 24.93 0.36 -13.28
N ALA A 196 25.57 1.22 -14.09
CA ALA A 196 26.70 0.83 -14.93
C ALA A 196 27.87 0.30 -14.09
N ALA A 197 28.17 0.94 -12.95
CA ALA A 197 29.18 0.48 -12.02
C ALA A 197 28.83 -0.90 -11.41
N ARG A 198 27.57 -1.11 -11.00
CA ARG A 198 27.10 -2.42 -10.52
C ARG A 198 27.13 -3.50 -11.61
N ALA A 199 26.71 -3.17 -12.82
CA ALA A 199 26.75 -4.07 -13.97
C ALA A 199 28.19 -4.45 -14.35
N PHE A 200 29.15 -3.52 -14.25
CA PHE A 200 30.56 -3.80 -14.49
C PHE A 200 31.16 -4.78 -13.47
N VAL A 201 30.78 -4.67 -12.20
CA VAL A 201 31.23 -5.58 -11.12
C VAL A 201 30.56 -6.95 -11.25
N ALA A 202 29.24 -7.00 -11.38
CA ALA A 202 28.45 -8.22 -11.36
C ALA A 202 28.46 -9.01 -12.69
N GLY A 203 28.68 -8.32 -13.82
CA GLY A 203 28.57 -8.91 -15.15
C GLY A 203 27.15 -9.41 -15.45
N ARG A 204 27.03 -10.56 -16.11
CA ARG A 204 25.72 -11.16 -16.46
C ARG A 204 24.87 -11.57 -15.25
N ARG A 205 25.49 -11.79 -14.09
CA ARG A 205 24.78 -12.12 -12.84
C ARG A 205 23.95 -10.96 -12.30
N VAL A 206 24.11 -9.73 -12.84
CA VAL A 206 23.25 -8.61 -12.47
C VAL A 206 21.78 -8.93 -12.76
N LEU A 207 21.47 -9.71 -13.80
CA LEU A 207 20.10 -10.06 -14.19
C LEU A 207 19.45 -11.16 -13.34
N GLU A 208 20.19 -11.81 -12.44
CA GLU A 208 19.63 -12.86 -11.57
C GLU A 208 18.81 -12.29 -10.41
N SER A 209 19.13 -11.06 -9.97
CA SER A 209 18.42 -10.41 -8.87
C SER A 209 17.20 -9.64 -9.36
N ARG A 210 16.04 -9.90 -8.73
CA ARG A 210 14.78 -9.19 -9.01
C ARG A 210 14.92 -7.66 -8.87
N TRP A 211 15.71 -7.19 -7.90
CA TRP A 211 15.95 -5.77 -7.69
C TRP A 211 16.71 -5.11 -8.84
N HIS A 212 17.67 -5.82 -9.42
CA HIS A 212 18.41 -5.32 -10.57
C HIS A 212 17.58 -5.36 -11.86
N GLN A 213 16.67 -6.34 -12.01
CA GLN A 213 15.72 -6.36 -13.13
C GLN A 213 14.78 -5.15 -13.09
N LEU A 214 14.30 -4.77 -11.89
CA LEU A 214 13.54 -3.55 -11.69
C LEU A 214 14.38 -2.30 -12.02
N ASP A 215 15.65 -2.26 -11.61
CA ASP A 215 16.55 -1.15 -11.94
C ASP A 215 16.74 -1.00 -13.47
N VAL A 216 16.90 -2.10 -14.20
CA VAL A 216 16.99 -2.12 -15.67
C VAL A 216 15.70 -1.60 -16.29
N LEU A 217 14.54 -2.07 -15.82
CA LEU A 217 13.24 -1.63 -16.34
C LEU A 217 13.03 -0.12 -16.16
N VAL A 218 13.39 0.41 -14.99
CA VAL A 218 13.30 1.84 -14.67
C VAL A 218 14.26 2.68 -15.52
N LEU A 219 15.48 2.19 -15.75
CA LEU A 219 16.43 2.87 -16.62
C LEU A 219 15.94 2.89 -18.07
N PHE A 220 15.43 1.76 -18.55
CA PHE A 220 14.87 1.63 -19.88
C PHE A 220 13.65 2.53 -20.07
N SER A 221 12.71 2.57 -19.12
CA SER A 221 11.54 3.46 -19.22
C SER A 221 11.93 4.93 -19.27
N GLY A 222 12.92 5.36 -18.48
CA GLY A 222 13.46 6.73 -18.55
C GLY A 222 14.18 7.04 -19.86
N PHE A 223 14.87 6.07 -20.45
CA PHE A 223 15.50 6.24 -21.77
C PHE A 223 14.44 6.38 -22.88
N VAL A 224 13.39 5.55 -22.84
CA VAL A 224 12.28 5.63 -23.79
C VAL A 224 11.55 6.96 -23.67
N GLU A 225 11.30 7.43 -22.45
CA GLU A 225 10.69 8.75 -22.18
C GLU A 225 11.53 9.88 -22.80
N PHE A 226 12.84 9.88 -22.58
CA PHE A 226 13.77 10.85 -23.17
C PHE A 226 13.82 10.78 -24.71
N ALA A 227 13.88 9.57 -25.27
CA ALA A 227 13.90 9.36 -26.72
C ALA A 227 12.60 9.85 -27.39
N LEU A 228 11.44 9.60 -26.76
CA LEU A 228 10.16 10.07 -27.27
C LEU A 228 10.03 11.59 -27.23
N GLN A 229 10.57 12.25 -26.20
CA GLN A 229 10.63 13.72 -26.14
C GLN A 229 11.45 14.32 -27.28
N MET A 230 12.54 13.65 -27.69
CA MET A 230 13.40 14.11 -28.79
C MET A 230 12.78 13.98 -30.18
N VAL A 231 11.89 13.00 -30.38
CA VAL A 231 11.28 12.73 -31.70
C VAL A 231 9.97 13.50 -31.89
N SER A 232 9.53 14.29 -30.90
CA SER A 232 8.32 15.15 -30.97
C SER A 232 7.12 14.43 -31.60
N LEU A 233 6.86 13.18 -31.20
CA LEU A 233 5.74 12.39 -31.75
C LEU A 233 4.40 12.97 -31.26
N ASP A 234 3.89 13.93 -32.01
CA ASP A 234 2.60 14.55 -31.79
C ASP A 234 1.45 13.54 -31.98
N SER A 235 0.47 13.62 -31.08
CA SER A 235 -0.89 13.07 -31.15
C SER A 235 -1.14 11.57 -30.93
N ARG A 236 -0.29 10.61 -31.36
CA ARG A 236 -0.52 9.16 -31.07
C ARG A 236 0.13 8.67 -29.77
N GLY A 237 0.99 9.49 -29.16
CA GLY A 237 1.79 9.14 -27.98
C GLY A 237 1.08 9.30 -26.64
N VAL A 238 -0.08 9.97 -26.54
CA VAL A 238 -0.67 10.37 -25.24
C VAL A 238 -0.87 9.19 -24.28
N GLY A 239 -1.38 8.05 -24.76
CA GLY A 239 -1.56 6.86 -23.92
C GLY A 239 -0.23 6.21 -23.49
N ILE A 240 0.74 6.12 -24.41
CA ILE A 240 2.07 5.55 -24.11
C ILE A 240 2.84 6.46 -23.17
N LEU A 241 2.73 7.78 -23.34
CA LEU A 241 3.32 8.79 -22.46
C LEU A 241 2.70 8.71 -21.06
N SER A 242 1.39 8.55 -20.92
CA SER A 242 0.74 8.36 -19.61
C SER A 242 1.23 7.10 -18.90
N VAL A 243 1.37 5.98 -19.61
CA VAL A 243 1.91 4.74 -19.04
C VAL A 243 3.37 4.91 -18.65
N LEU A 244 4.20 5.53 -19.48
CA LEU A 244 5.60 5.84 -19.16
C LEU A 244 5.71 6.77 -17.95
N ARG A 245 4.81 7.76 -17.84
CA ARG A 245 4.68 8.61 -16.65
C ARG A 245 4.32 7.79 -15.42
N CYS A 246 3.42 6.82 -15.50
CA CYS A 246 3.14 5.91 -14.38
C CYS A 246 4.34 5.00 -14.06
N LEU A 247 5.07 4.51 -15.07
CA LEU A 247 6.28 3.70 -14.88
C LEU A 247 7.39 4.50 -14.18
N ARG A 248 7.37 5.83 -14.24
CA ARG A 248 8.26 6.68 -13.44
C ARG A 248 8.06 6.47 -11.94
N LEU A 249 6.87 6.06 -11.49
CA LEU A 249 6.60 5.70 -10.09
C LEU A 249 7.34 4.43 -9.64
N LEU A 250 7.78 3.56 -10.57
CA LEU A 250 8.65 2.44 -10.22
C LEU A 250 10.02 2.90 -9.69
N ARG A 251 10.43 4.15 -9.97
CA ARG A 251 11.61 4.75 -9.33
C ARG A 251 11.44 4.80 -7.80
N LEU A 252 10.21 4.91 -7.30
CA LEU A 252 9.90 4.86 -5.86
C LEU A 252 10.18 3.49 -5.25
N ALA A 253 10.14 2.41 -6.03
CA ALA A 253 10.52 1.08 -5.57
C ALA A 253 11.98 1.02 -5.12
N ARG A 254 12.85 1.93 -5.61
CA ARG A 254 14.22 2.07 -5.12
C ARG A 254 14.27 2.62 -3.70
N ILE A 255 13.39 3.57 -3.38
CA ILE A 255 13.23 4.06 -2.01
C ILE A 255 12.81 2.89 -1.13
N ALA A 256 11.85 2.06 -1.58
CA ALA A 256 11.44 0.85 -0.88
C ALA A 256 12.61 -0.13 -0.62
N ARG A 257 13.56 -0.28 -1.56
CA ARG A 257 14.79 -1.06 -1.36
C ARG A 257 15.64 -0.52 -0.21
N HIS A 258 15.86 0.80 -0.17
CA HIS A 258 16.64 1.46 0.89
C HIS A 258 15.91 1.40 2.24
N LEU A 259 14.60 1.56 2.22
CA LEU A 259 13.72 1.39 3.37
C LEU A 259 13.72 -0.07 3.89
N GLY A 260 13.85 -1.06 3.02
CA GLY A 260 14.05 -2.46 3.38
C GLY A 260 15.39 -2.76 4.05
N GLN A 261 16.35 -1.81 4.06
CA GLN A 261 17.57 -1.93 4.86
C GLN A 261 17.31 -1.59 6.34
N MET A 262 16.24 -0.86 6.64
CA MET A 262 15.82 -0.55 8.01
C MET A 262 15.17 -1.81 8.60
N ARG A 263 15.75 -2.34 9.68
CA ARG A 263 15.34 -3.63 10.26
C ARG A 263 13.88 -3.59 10.70
N GLU A 264 13.44 -2.48 11.27
CA GLU A 264 12.08 -2.28 11.77
C GLU A 264 11.06 -2.27 10.61
N LEU A 265 11.34 -1.49 9.56
CA LEU A 265 10.44 -1.37 8.42
C LEU A 265 10.42 -2.63 7.56
N ASN A 266 11.57 -3.27 7.36
CA ASN A 266 11.63 -4.55 6.66
C ASN A 266 10.81 -5.62 7.38
N ARG A 267 10.84 -5.64 8.72
CA ARG A 267 9.99 -6.53 9.50
C ARG A 267 8.50 -6.24 9.29
N LEU A 268 8.09 -4.96 9.27
CA LEU A 268 6.71 -4.58 8.95
C LEU A 268 6.29 -5.04 7.54
N LEU A 269 7.17 -4.87 6.55
CA LEU A 269 6.92 -5.30 5.17
C LEU A 269 6.85 -6.83 5.05
N GLU A 270 7.72 -7.56 5.73
CA GLU A 270 7.71 -9.03 5.76
C GLU A 270 6.41 -9.56 6.41
N MET A 271 5.99 -8.98 7.53
CA MET A 271 4.71 -9.32 8.17
C MET A 271 3.53 -9.00 7.26
N THR A 272 3.53 -7.82 6.63
CA THR A 272 2.50 -7.43 5.66
C THR A 272 2.46 -8.41 4.49
N GLY A 273 3.62 -8.80 3.96
CA GLY A 273 3.76 -9.78 2.90
C GLY A 273 3.24 -11.17 3.27
N SER A 274 3.44 -11.61 4.53
CA SER A 274 2.88 -12.87 5.00
C SER A 274 1.35 -12.89 5.03
N CYS A 275 0.72 -11.75 5.34
CA CYS A 275 -0.74 -11.62 5.36
C CYS A 275 -1.30 -11.32 3.97
N ALA A 276 -0.49 -10.83 3.03
CA ALA A 276 -0.94 -10.36 1.72
C ALA A 276 -1.68 -11.43 0.92
N ARG A 277 -1.24 -12.69 0.97
CA ARG A 277 -1.94 -13.79 0.29
C ARG A 277 -3.33 -14.00 0.88
N THR A 278 -3.44 -14.04 2.20
CA THR A 278 -4.70 -14.25 2.90
C THR A 278 -5.66 -13.09 2.66
N LEU A 279 -5.17 -11.85 2.77
CA LEU A 279 -5.91 -10.63 2.44
C LEU A 279 -6.41 -10.64 1.00
N PHE A 280 -5.56 -11.05 0.05
CA PHE A 280 -5.95 -11.13 -1.35
C PHE A 280 -7.15 -12.06 -1.57
N TRP A 281 -7.13 -13.27 -0.98
CA TRP A 281 -8.27 -14.19 -1.07
C TRP A 281 -9.51 -13.67 -0.36
N ALA A 282 -9.35 -13.00 0.79
CA ALA A 282 -10.45 -12.37 1.51
C ALA A 282 -11.11 -11.23 0.70
N PHE A 283 -10.30 -10.36 0.08
CA PHE A 283 -10.80 -9.30 -0.81
C PHE A 283 -11.46 -9.86 -2.07
N LEU A 284 -10.96 -10.96 -2.62
CA LEU A 284 -11.62 -11.64 -3.75
C LEU A 284 -13.00 -12.19 -3.34
N LEU A 285 -13.09 -12.85 -2.19
CA LEU A 285 -14.37 -13.34 -1.65
C LEU A 285 -15.33 -12.17 -1.40
N MET A 286 -14.83 -11.08 -0.82
CA MET A 286 -15.60 -9.86 -0.60
C MET A 286 -16.14 -9.30 -1.92
N GLY A 287 -15.28 -9.12 -2.92
CA GLY A 287 -15.66 -8.61 -4.23
C GLY A 287 -16.68 -9.50 -4.93
N PHE A 288 -16.56 -10.83 -4.77
CA PHE A 288 -17.54 -11.78 -5.28
C PHE A 288 -18.92 -11.63 -4.62
N LEU A 289 -18.99 -11.56 -3.30
CA LEU A 289 -20.26 -11.38 -2.57
C LEU A 289 -20.88 -10.01 -2.84
N MET A 290 -20.07 -8.95 -2.84
CA MET A 290 -20.52 -7.61 -3.23
C MET A 290 -21.10 -7.61 -4.64
N THR A 291 -20.43 -8.23 -5.60
CA THR A 291 -20.92 -8.30 -6.99
C THR A 291 -22.22 -9.11 -7.08
N SER A 292 -22.36 -10.17 -6.27
CA SER A 292 -23.60 -10.94 -6.20
C SER A 292 -24.78 -10.08 -5.72
N TRP A 293 -24.59 -9.31 -4.64
CA TRP A 293 -25.59 -8.35 -4.16
C TRP A 293 -25.82 -7.20 -5.14
N ALA A 294 -24.78 -6.73 -5.83
CA ALA A 294 -24.89 -5.69 -6.84
C ALA A 294 -25.77 -6.14 -8.02
N ILE A 295 -25.59 -7.37 -8.51
CA ILE A 295 -26.44 -7.95 -9.56
C ILE A 295 -27.89 -8.00 -9.07
N LEU A 296 -28.14 -8.51 -7.86
CA LEU A 296 -29.48 -8.52 -7.28
C LEU A 296 -30.06 -7.09 -7.18
N ALA A 297 -29.29 -6.13 -6.69
CA ALA A 297 -29.76 -4.74 -6.57
C ALA A 297 -30.05 -4.10 -7.94
N VAL A 298 -29.28 -4.40 -8.99
CA VAL A 298 -29.55 -3.92 -10.35
C VAL A 298 -30.85 -4.52 -10.90
N GLU A 299 -31.15 -5.78 -10.64
CA GLU A 299 -32.39 -6.41 -11.11
C GLU A 299 -33.62 -5.98 -10.29
N VAL A 300 -33.44 -5.77 -8.99
CA VAL A 300 -34.53 -5.68 -8.00
C VAL A 300 -34.76 -4.26 -7.51
N VAL A 301 -33.69 -3.53 -7.19
CA VAL A 301 -33.73 -2.20 -6.56
C VAL A 301 -33.71 -1.09 -7.61
N ARG A 302 -32.97 -1.26 -8.71
CA ARG A 302 -32.88 -0.25 -9.78
C ARG A 302 -34.25 0.24 -10.28
N PRO A 303 -35.26 -0.61 -10.55
CA PRO A 303 -36.56 -0.11 -11.00
C PRO A 303 -37.19 0.87 -10.01
N CYS A 304 -37.08 0.58 -8.71
CA CYS A 304 -37.58 1.47 -7.64
C CYS A 304 -36.84 2.81 -7.63
N VAL A 305 -35.51 2.79 -7.81
CA VAL A 305 -34.69 4.01 -7.84
C VAL A 305 -35.03 4.88 -9.05
N VAL A 306 -35.22 4.27 -10.22
CA VAL A 306 -35.63 5.00 -11.43
C VAL A 306 -37.00 5.64 -11.25
N GLU A 307 -37.96 4.90 -10.69
CA GLU A 307 -39.30 5.41 -10.42
C GLU A 307 -39.30 6.56 -9.41
N LEU A 308 -38.57 6.43 -8.30
CA LEU A 308 -38.42 7.51 -7.31
C LEU A 308 -37.75 8.75 -7.89
N ALA A 309 -36.73 8.58 -8.74
CA ALA A 309 -36.03 9.69 -9.36
C ALA A 309 -36.90 10.42 -10.41
N GLN A 310 -37.69 9.69 -11.21
CA GLN A 310 -38.49 10.26 -12.29
C GLN A 310 -39.86 10.75 -11.83
N SER A 311 -40.57 9.97 -11.02
CA SER A 311 -41.96 10.22 -10.62
C SER A 311 -42.08 11.08 -9.36
N HIS A 312 -41.16 10.91 -8.41
CA HIS A 312 -41.19 11.63 -7.13
C HIS A 312 -40.16 12.76 -7.04
N GLY A 313 -39.30 12.92 -8.07
CA GLY A 313 -38.30 13.99 -8.12
C GLY A 313 -37.20 13.87 -7.05
N LEU A 314 -37.00 12.68 -6.47
CA LEU A 314 -35.94 12.47 -5.48
C LEU A 314 -34.55 12.57 -6.13
N TRP A 315 -33.59 13.02 -5.35
CA TRP A 315 -32.17 13.18 -5.74
C TRP A 315 -31.91 14.17 -6.88
N ALA A 316 -32.74 15.21 -7.02
CA ALA A 316 -32.54 16.27 -8.01
C ALA A 316 -31.12 16.90 -7.92
N ASP A 317 -30.60 17.08 -6.71
CA ASP A 317 -29.27 17.66 -6.46
C ASP A 317 -28.14 16.60 -6.38
N CYS A 318 -28.45 15.31 -6.55
CA CYS A 318 -27.48 14.22 -6.44
C CYS A 318 -27.47 13.29 -7.67
N GLU A 319 -26.64 13.62 -8.65
CA GLU A 319 -26.50 12.82 -9.87
C GLU A 319 -26.01 11.39 -9.59
N ARG A 320 -25.11 11.22 -8.60
CA ARG A 320 -24.59 9.89 -8.24
C ARG A 320 -25.66 8.99 -7.64
N CYS A 321 -26.57 9.56 -6.84
CA CYS A 321 -27.65 8.85 -6.18
C CYS A 321 -28.66 8.31 -7.21
N ARG A 322 -29.02 9.13 -8.20
CA ARG A 322 -29.89 8.73 -9.31
C ARG A 322 -29.32 7.57 -10.14
N ARG A 323 -27.99 7.49 -10.26
CA ARG A 323 -27.30 6.44 -11.02
C ARG A 323 -26.78 5.28 -10.17
N ALA A 324 -27.12 5.24 -8.87
CA ALA A 324 -26.63 4.26 -7.89
C ALA A 324 -26.64 2.81 -8.39
N PHE A 325 -27.75 2.36 -8.97
CA PHE A 325 -27.93 0.97 -9.41
C PHE A 325 -28.12 0.81 -10.92
N ASN A 326 -27.60 1.75 -11.73
CA ASN A 326 -27.79 1.70 -13.19
C ASN A 326 -27.00 0.59 -13.89
N SER A 327 -25.88 0.16 -13.32
CA SER A 327 -25.08 -0.96 -13.80
C SER A 327 -24.49 -1.71 -12.61
N VAL A 328 -24.01 -2.94 -12.84
CA VAL A 328 -23.35 -3.73 -11.80
C VAL A 328 -22.13 -3.01 -11.23
N PHE A 329 -21.36 -2.29 -12.07
CA PHE A 329 -20.23 -1.49 -11.59
C PHE A 329 -20.67 -0.34 -10.68
N GLU A 330 -21.69 0.41 -11.10
CA GLU A 330 -22.22 1.51 -10.30
C GLU A 330 -22.83 1.02 -8.98
N ALA A 331 -23.52 -0.11 -9.01
CA ALA A 331 -24.06 -0.78 -7.83
C ALA A 331 -22.95 -1.28 -6.90
N ASN A 332 -21.89 -1.88 -7.44
CA ASN A 332 -20.70 -2.27 -6.67
C ASN A 332 -20.05 -1.06 -6.01
N LEU A 333 -19.92 0.06 -6.72
CA LEU A 333 -19.37 1.30 -6.18
C LEU A 333 -20.28 1.88 -5.08
N THR A 334 -21.61 1.81 -5.24
CA THR A 334 -22.58 2.23 -4.21
C THR A 334 -22.52 1.32 -2.98
N LEU A 335 -22.44 -0.01 -3.15
CA LEU A 335 -22.28 -0.93 -2.03
C LEU A 335 -20.92 -0.74 -1.34
N PHE A 336 -19.85 -0.45 -2.09
CA PHE A 336 -18.55 -0.12 -1.51
C PHE A 336 -18.61 1.14 -0.66
N GLN A 337 -19.14 2.23 -1.22
CA GLN A 337 -19.29 3.51 -0.53
C GLN A 337 -20.13 3.37 0.75
N THR A 338 -21.30 2.73 0.65
CA THR A 338 -22.25 2.66 1.75
C THR A 338 -21.86 1.64 2.83
N ILE A 339 -21.24 0.52 2.45
CA ILE A 339 -20.94 -0.58 3.38
C ILE A 339 -19.49 -0.54 3.86
N VAL A 340 -18.52 -0.40 2.94
CA VAL A 340 -17.09 -0.44 3.29
C VAL A 340 -16.59 0.91 3.80
N SER A 341 -16.95 2.00 3.10
CA SER A 341 -16.57 3.35 3.53
C SER A 341 -17.49 3.91 4.62
N GLY A 342 -18.66 3.30 4.83
CA GLY A 342 -19.65 3.75 5.82
C GLY A 342 -20.25 5.11 5.51
N ASP A 343 -20.24 5.52 4.23
CA ASP A 343 -20.66 6.85 3.80
C ASP A 343 -22.09 6.84 3.24
N SER A 344 -22.89 7.80 3.68
CA SER A 344 -24.16 8.17 3.04
C SER A 344 -25.14 7.00 2.79
N TRP A 345 -25.13 5.97 3.66
CA TRP A 345 -26.00 4.78 3.53
C TRP A 345 -27.48 5.17 3.37
N GLY A 346 -27.95 6.10 4.19
CA GLY A 346 -29.34 6.55 4.18
C GLY A 346 -29.74 7.37 2.97
N ALA A 347 -28.79 7.91 2.20
CA ALA A 347 -29.09 8.80 1.07
C ALA A 347 -29.88 8.08 -0.04
N VAL A 348 -29.58 6.81 -0.30
CA VAL A 348 -30.29 5.99 -1.31
C VAL A 348 -31.10 4.88 -0.66
N ALA A 349 -30.62 4.26 0.42
CA ALA A 349 -31.29 3.11 1.01
C ALA A 349 -32.63 3.47 1.66
N LEU A 350 -32.70 4.55 2.45
CA LEU A 350 -33.92 4.90 3.20
C LEU A 350 -35.10 5.23 2.28
N PRO A 351 -34.99 6.11 1.27
CA PRO A 351 -36.14 6.43 0.42
C PRO A 351 -36.65 5.22 -0.38
N VAL A 352 -35.75 4.31 -0.77
CA VAL A 352 -36.11 3.07 -1.46
C VAL A 352 -36.83 2.10 -0.54
N ILE A 353 -36.36 1.95 0.70
CA ILE A 353 -36.99 1.12 1.72
C ILE A 353 -38.37 1.67 2.10
N GLU A 354 -38.49 2.97 2.29
CA GLU A 354 -39.77 3.62 2.60
C GLU A 354 -40.78 3.45 1.46
N PHE A 355 -40.32 3.54 0.20
CA PHE A 355 -41.17 3.29 -0.96
C PHE A 355 -41.58 1.82 -1.08
N ARG A 356 -40.65 0.88 -0.87
CA ARG A 356 -40.87 -0.56 -0.97
C ARG A 356 -40.16 -1.30 0.17
N PRO A 357 -40.84 -1.54 1.31
CA PRO A 357 -40.22 -2.06 2.53
C PRO A 357 -39.48 -3.39 2.39
N TRP A 358 -39.91 -4.27 1.47
CA TRP A 358 -39.25 -5.55 1.23
C TRP A 358 -37.81 -5.40 0.69
N THR A 359 -37.47 -4.27 0.06
CA THR A 359 -36.10 -3.97 -0.42
C THR A 359 -35.10 -3.83 0.75
N ALA A 360 -35.59 -3.61 1.98
CA ALA A 360 -34.77 -3.65 3.18
C ALA A 360 -34.01 -4.97 3.32
N ALA A 361 -34.58 -6.09 2.85
CA ALA A 361 -33.89 -7.38 2.86
C ALA A 361 -32.60 -7.37 2.03
N ILE A 362 -32.55 -6.62 0.92
CA ILE A 362 -31.35 -6.49 0.08
C ILE A 362 -30.30 -5.62 0.77
N PHE A 363 -30.69 -4.46 1.29
CA PHE A 363 -29.75 -3.55 1.96
C PHE A 363 -29.24 -4.11 3.29
N MET A 364 -30.12 -4.67 4.13
CA MET A 364 -29.73 -5.25 5.41
C MET A 364 -29.02 -6.60 5.22
N GLY A 365 -29.45 -7.41 4.25
CA GLY A 365 -28.80 -8.68 3.92
C GLY A 365 -27.38 -8.49 3.36
N SER A 366 -27.19 -7.52 2.47
CA SER A 366 -25.85 -7.15 1.98
C SER A 366 -24.98 -6.61 3.10
N LEU A 367 -25.49 -5.71 3.95
CA LEU A 367 -24.75 -5.20 5.12
C LEU A 367 -24.36 -6.34 6.07
N LEU A 368 -25.28 -7.25 6.39
CA LEU A 368 -25.01 -8.34 7.33
C LEU A 368 -23.96 -9.31 6.79
N THR A 369 -24.07 -9.69 5.52
CA THR A 369 -23.12 -10.63 4.91
C THR A 369 -21.74 -10.00 4.66
N ILE A 370 -21.68 -8.73 4.24
CA ILE A 370 -20.42 -8.05 3.93
C ILE A 370 -19.70 -7.58 5.20
N VAL A 371 -20.40 -6.89 6.11
CA VAL A 371 -19.79 -6.35 7.34
C VAL A 371 -19.60 -7.45 8.38
N PHE A 372 -20.71 -8.02 8.85
CA PHE A 372 -20.66 -9.01 9.94
C PHE A 372 -20.11 -10.35 9.48
N GLY A 373 -20.34 -10.72 8.22
CA GLY A 373 -19.76 -11.92 7.62
C GLY A 373 -18.30 -11.74 7.25
N VAL A 374 -18.02 -11.04 6.14
CA VAL A 374 -16.67 -11.09 5.54
C VAL A 374 -15.69 -10.06 6.12
N LEU A 375 -16.07 -8.81 6.39
CA LEU A 375 -15.13 -7.80 6.93
C LEU A 375 -14.63 -8.21 8.32
N ASN A 376 -15.55 -8.61 9.20
CA ASN A 376 -15.21 -9.06 10.54
C ASN A 376 -14.40 -10.37 10.53
N LEU A 377 -14.78 -11.34 9.69
CA LEU A 377 -14.00 -12.57 9.52
C LEU A 377 -12.60 -12.27 8.96
N THR A 378 -12.48 -11.37 7.97
CA THR A 378 -11.19 -10.97 7.41
C THR A 378 -10.30 -10.35 8.48
N THR A 379 -10.87 -9.48 9.31
CA THR A 379 -10.16 -8.88 10.44
C THR A 379 -9.67 -9.94 11.42
N ALA A 380 -10.52 -10.91 11.78
CA ALA A 380 -10.14 -12.03 12.64
C ALA A 380 -9.00 -12.86 12.04
N VAL A 381 -9.10 -13.26 10.77
CA VAL A 381 -8.08 -14.04 10.07
C VAL A 381 -6.77 -13.28 9.96
N VAL A 382 -6.81 -11.96 9.75
CA VAL A 382 -5.60 -11.11 9.71
C VAL A 382 -4.94 -11.05 11.08
N VAL A 383 -5.73 -10.91 12.16
CA VAL A 383 -5.23 -10.95 13.54
C VAL A 383 -4.58 -12.31 13.84
N ASP A 384 -5.21 -13.42 13.45
CA ASP A 384 -4.65 -14.76 13.61
C ASP A 384 -3.34 -14.93 12.84
N THR A 385 -3.29 -14.44 11.60
CA THR A 385 -2.07 -14.50 10.77
C THR A 385 -0.94 -13.69 11.41
N PHE A 386 -1.23 -12.53 12.00
CA PHE A 386 -0.23 -11.75 12.74
C PHE A 386 0.21 -12.43 14.04
N ALA A 387 -0.71 -13.06 14.77
CA ALA A 387 -0.40 -13.82 15.97
C ALA A 387 0.52 -15.01 15.64
N GLU A 388 0.24 -15.74 14.56
CA GLU A 388 1.09 -16.83 14.07
C GLU A 388 2.47 -16.34 13.62
N ALA A 389 2.54 -15.23 12.88
CA ALA A 389 3.81 -14.64 12.46
C ALA A 389 4.67 -14.26 13.68
N ARG A 390 4.06 -13.67 14.71
CA ARG A 390 4.73 -13.34 15.98
C ARG A 390 5.19 -14.58 16.73
N ALA A 391 4.38 -15.64 16.78
CA ALA A 391 4.76 -16.89 17.43
C ALA A 391 5.98 -17.55 16.75
N LYS A 392 6.01 -17.56 15.41
CA LYS A 392 7.16 -18.04 14.62
C LYS A 392 8.42 -17.22 14.90
N ASP A 393 8.29 -15.90 15.02
CA ASP A 393 9.41 -15.01 15.36
C ASP A 393 10.00 -15.27 16.75
N ILE A 394 9.16 -15.57 17.75
CA ILE A 394 9.61 -15.92 19.11
C ILE A 394 10.36 -17.25 19.10
N LEU A 395 9.81 -18.27 18.44
CA LEU A 395 10.44 -19.59 18.31
C LEU A 395 11.79 -19.51 17.60
N ARG A 396 11.86 -18.71 16.53
CA ARG A 396 13.11 -18.51 15.79
C ARG A 396 14.20 -17.90 16.65
N ARG A 397 13.87 -16.89 17.47
CA ARG A 397 14.81 -16.29 18.42
C ARG A 397 15.25 -17.27 19.51
N GLY A 398 14.33 -18.11 20.00
CA GLY A 398 14.65 -19.19 20.94
C GLY A 398 15.71 -20.15 20.38
N ASN A 399 15.48 -20.65 19.16
CA ASN A 399 16.41 -21.56 18.50
C ASN A 399 17.77 -20.91 18.18
N GLU A 400 17.78 -19.60 17.86
CA GLU A 400 19.02 -18.84 17.65
C GLU A 400 19.84 -18.79 18.95
N MET A 401 19.21 -18.50 20.09
CA MET A 401 19.88 -18.52 21.41
C MET A 401 20.41 -19.91 21.78
N GLU A 402 19.62 -20.97 21.59
CA GLU A 402 20.07 -22.35 21.85
C GLU A 402 21.25 -22.78 20.94
N SER A 403 21.32 -22.23 19.73
CA SER A 403 22.41 -22.50 18.80
C SER A 403 23.69 -21.72 19.12
N GLU A 404 23.58 -20.57 19.79
CA GLU A 404 24.72 -19.79 20.29
C GLU A 404 25.31 -20.40 21.58
N GLU A 405 24.52 -21.14 22.35
CA GLU A 405 24.94 -21.81 23.58
C GLU A 405 25.67 -23.16 23.36
N ARG A 406 25.58 -23.77 22.17
CA ARG A 406 26.25 -25.04 21.80
C ARG A 406 27.53 -24.81 21.03
#